data_AF-A0AA96CW15-F1
#
_entry.id   AF-A0AA96CW15-F1
#
_cell.length_a   1.000
_cell.length_b   1.000
_cell.length_c   1.000
_cell.angle_alpha   90.00
_cell.angle_beta   90.00
_cell.angle_gamma   90.00
#
_symmetry.space_group_name_H-M   'P 1'
#
loop_
_entity.id
_entity.type
_entity.pdbx_description
1 polymer ?
#
loop_
_entity_poly.entity_id
_entity_poly.type
_entity_poly.pdbx_seq_one_letter_code
_entity_poly.pdbx_strand_id
1 'polypeptide(L)'
;MALFSDEQNIDVNGSNNKTAGGNLFDLSSNYMIESIKHESAIGNILMGLSHFTTDIQYERPDTIEYTIEDKIDHNKLSKYKNFFDDYMENYNLVKSKVNIIIEEDLTFEKRLITYIKNKYIKNYSKDSDTNIILDNIIEEVEQELKMYSKLNLDDISGVHYIVFYVFAQCKIYKKPPRINL
;
A
#
# COMPACT_ATOMS: atom_id res chain seq x y z
N MET A 1 0.08 74.03 -22.00
CA MET A 1 1.38 74.42 -21.43
C MET A 1 1.68 73.42 -20.32
N ALA A 2 2.73 72.62 -20.48
CA ALA A 2 3.06 71.49 -19.62
C ALA A 2 3.60 71.94 -18.25
N LEU A 3 3.53 71.07 -17.25
CA LEU A 3 4.66 70.69 -16.38
C LEU A 3 4.36 69.35 -15.67
N PHE A 4 5.35 68.47 -15.72
CA PHE A 4 5.39 67.07 -15.28
C PHE A 4 5.89 66.91 -13.84
N SER A 5 5.45 65.83 -13.17
CA SER A 5 6.15 64.99 -12.16
C SER A 5 5.06 64.19 -11.40
N ASP A 6 5.05 62.87 -11.22
CA ASP A 6 6.11 61.88 -11.05
C ASP A 6 5.72 60.53 -11.69
N GLU A 7 6.68 59.88 -12.34
CA GLU A 7 6.59 58.47 -12.73
C GLU A 7 6.78 57.59 -11.47
N GLN A 8 5.71 56.95 -11.00
CA GLN A 8 5.84 55.76 -10.16
C GLN A 8 6.09 54.55 -11.06
N ASN A 9 7.35 54.16 -11.11
CA ASN A 9 7.82 52.95 -11.77
C ASN A 9 7.32 51.73 -10.97
N ILE A 10 6.22 51.10 -11.42
CA ILE A 10 5.75 49.83 -10.87
C ILE A 10 6.50 48.72 -11.62
N ASP A 11 7.49 48.14 -10.94
CA ASP A 11 8.18 46.94 -11.41
C ASP A 11 7.22 45.75 -11.27
N VAL A 12 6.62 45.35 -12.40
CA VAL A 12 5.76 44.16 -12.49
C VAL A 12 6.68 42.97 -12.76
N ASN A 13 7.16 42.34 -11.68
CA ASN A 13 7.74 41.01 -11.78
C ASN A 13 7.07 40.07 -10.76
N GLY A 14 5.92 39.54 -11.18
CA GLY A 14 5.08 38.68 -10.35
C GLY A 14 3.92 38.10 -11.14
N SER A 15 4.20 37.29 -12.16
CA SER A 15 3.15 36.50 -12.82
C SER A 15 2.86 35.25 -11.99
N ASN A 16 1.94 35.38 -11.04
CA ASN A 16 0.97 34.34 -10.68
C ASN A 16 -0.22 35.02 -9.98
N ASN A 17 -0.98 35.76 -10.79
CA ASN A 17 -2.24 36.39 -10.41
C ASN A 17 -3.21 35.33 -9.86
N LYS A 18 -3.47 35.34 -8.55
CA LYS A 18 -4.69 34.77 -7.98
C LYS A 18 -5.74 35.88 -7.92
N THR A 19 -6.45 36.05 -9.02
CA THR A 19 -7.66 36.87 -9.07
C THR A 19 -8.72 36.25 -8.18
N ALA A 20 -9.14 37.01 -7.17
CA ALA A 20 -10.21 36.65 -6.25
C ALA A 20 -11.57 36.71 -6.96
N GLY A 21 -12.29 35.59 -7.01
CA GLY A 21 -13.66 35.55 -7.55
C GLY A 21 -14.05 34.16 -8.03
N GLY A 22 -14.55 33.33 -7.12
CA GLY A 22 -15.06 32.00 -7.42
C GLY A 22 -14.48 30.96 -6.47
N ASN A 23 -15.35 30.32 -5.69
CA ASN A 23 -15.00 29.27 -4.76
C ASN A 23 -14.54 28.03 -5.56
N LEU A 24 -13.27 27.99 -5.97
CA LEU A 24 -12.67 26.83 -6.61
C LEU A 24 -12.24 25.88 -5.49
N PHE A 25 -13.13 24.98 -5.10
CA PHE A 25 -12.72 23.78 -4.38
C PHE A 25 -11.89 22.95 -5.36
N ASP A 26 -10.57 23.12 -5.32
CA ASP A 26 -9.63 22.24 -5.98
C ASP A 26 -9.58 20.91 -5.23
N LEU A 27 -10.44 19.99 -5.64
CA LEU A 27 -10.46 18.61 -5.15
C LEU A 27 -9.43 17.72 -5.87
N SER A 28 -8.61 18.25 -6.78
CA SER A 28 -7.74 17.43 -7.65
C SER A 28 -6.30 17.31 -7.15
N SER A 29 -5.81 18.29 -6.39
CA SER A 29 -4.41 18.34 -5.96
C SER A 29 -4.11 17.41 -4.78
N ASN A 30 -5.03 17.23 -3.83
CA ASN A 30 -4.78 16.36 -2.67
C ASN A 30 -4.69 14.87 -3.04
N TYR A 31 -5.62 14.36 -3.85
CA TYR A 31 -5.63 12.95 -4.24
C TYR A 31 -4.36 12.56 -5.01
N MET A 32 -3.90 13.42 -5.92
CA MET A 32 -2.67 13.17 -6.68
C MET A 32 -1.43 13.23 -5.80
N ILE A 33 -1.37 14.14 -4.84
CA ILE A 33 -0.24 14.24 -3.90
C ILE A 33 -0.21 13.03 -2.97
N GLU A 34 -1.38 12.60 -2.47
CA GLU A 34 -1.52 11.45 -1.58
C GLU A 34 -1.18 10.14 -2.33
N SER A 35 -1.68 9.97 -3.56
CA SER A 35 -1.35 8.80 -4.39
C SER A 35 0.13 8.71 -4.74
N ILE A 36 0.77 9.84 -5.09
CA ILE A 36 2.22 9.90 -5.38
C ILE A 36 3.04 9.56 -4.13
N LYS A 37 2.61 10.03 -2.96
CA LYS A 37 3.26 9.69 -1.68
C LYS A 37 3.15 8.20 -1.39
N HIS A 38 1.96 7.62 -1.49
CA HIS A 38 1.74 6.18 -1.29
C HIS A 38 2.55 5.33 -2.27
N GLU A 39 2.67 5.76 -3.53
CA GLU A 39 3.49 5.07 -4.52
C GLU A 39 4.97 5.01 -4.11
N SER A 40 5.54 6.14 -3.66
CA SER A 40 6.92 6.19 -3.19
C SER A 40 7.13 5.37 -1.92
N ALA A 41 6.19 5.45 -0.97
CA ALA A 41 6.18 4.70 0.28
C ALA A 41 6.22 3.19 0.04
N ILE A 42 5.33 2.67 -0.81
CA ILE A 42 5.26 1.25 -1.15
C ILE A 42 6.57 0.76 -1.78
N GLY A 43 7.13 1.51 -2.72
CA GLY A 43 8.41 1.16 -3.35
C GLY A 43 9.54 1.09 -2.31
N ASN A 44 9.60 2.07 -1.41
CA ASN A 44 10.62 2.13 -0.37
C ASN A 44 10.48 0.98 0.64
N ILE A 45 9.26 0.61 1.04
CA ILE A 45 9.02 -0.55 1.92
C ILE A 45 9.46 -1.84 1.24
N LEU A 46 9.06 -2.08 -0.02
CA LEU A 46 9.41 -3.30 -0.74
C LEU A 46 10.93 -3.45 -0.89
N MET A 47 11.64 -2.35 -1.16
CA MET A 47 13.10 -2.33 -1.16
C MET A 47 13.67 -2.68 0.22
N GLY A 48 13.13 -2.07 1.29
CA GLY A 48 13.53 -2.41 2.65
C GLY A 48 13.34 -3.89 2.98
N LEU A 49 12.18 -4.46 2.64
CA LEU A 49 11.87 -5.88 2.87
C LEU A 49 12.79 -6.83 2.09
N SER A 50 13.26 -6.43 0.91
CA SER A 50 14.18 -7.25 0.10
C SER A 50 15.45 -7.65 0.84
N HIS A 51 15.89 -6.83 1.81
CA HIS A 51 17.09 -7.07 2.61
C HIS A 51 16.89 -8.08 3.76
N PHE A 52 15.65 -8.37 4.15
CA PHE A 52 15.34 -9.20 5.33
C PHE A 52 14.81 -10.60 4.99
N THR A 53 14.68 -10.91 3.70
CA THR A 53 13.95 -12.11 3.26
C THR A 53 14.71 -13.43 3.45
N THR A 54 13.96 -14.48 3.83
CA THR A 54 14.44 -15.85 4.11
C THR A 54 14.41 -16.79 2.90
N ASP A 55 15.03 -17.97 3.03
CA ASP A 55 15.06 -19.03 2.02
C ASP A 55 13.65 -19.53 1.61
N ILE A 56 13.47 -19.79 0.32
CA ILE A 56 12.21 -20.23 -0.28
C ILE A 56 11.95 -21.70 0.05
N GLN A 57 10.75 -22.01 0.53
CA GLN A 57 10.28 -23.39 0.76
C GLN A 57 9.32 -23.84 -0.36
N TYR A 58 9.27 -25.15 -0.62
CA TYR A 58 8.36 -25.74 -1.60
C TYR A 58 6.89 -25.63 -1.16
N GLU A 59 6.01 -25.19 -2.07
CA GLU A 59 4.56 -25.14 -1.84
C GLU A 59 3.79 -25.98 -2.87
N ARG A 60 2.74 -26.69 -2.40
CA ARG A 60 1.82 -27.43 -3.27
C ARG A 60 1.07 -26.45 -4.19
N PRO A 61 0.91 -26.74 -5.50
CA PRO A 61 0.14 -25.91 -6.43
C PRO A 61 -1.26 -25.58 -5.92
N ASP A 62 -1.74 -24.40 -6.27
CA ASP A 62 -3.06 -23.91 -5.86
C ASP A 62 -3.97 -23.77 -7.08
N THR A 63 -4.99 -24.64 -7.18
CA THR A 63 -5.79 -24.81 -8.41
C THR A 63 -7.26 -24.41 -8.27
N ILE A 64 -7.64 -23.83 -7.13
CA ILE A 64 -9.02 -23.40 -6.87
C ILE A 64 -9.16 -21.91 -7.19
N GLU A 65 -10.02 -21.56 -8.14
CA GLU A 65 -10.41 -20.17 -8.43
C GLU A 65 -11.25 -19.58 -7.30
N TYR A 66 -11.03 -18.29 -7.00
CA TYR A 66 -11.76 -17.48 -6.02
C TYR A 66 -11.58 -16.00 -6.37
N THR A 67 -12.49 -15.13 -5.91
CA THR A 67 -12.28 -13.68 -5.91
C THR A 67 -11.71 -13.21 -4.57
N ILE A 68 -11.04 -12.05 -4.57
CA ILE A 68 -10.48 -11.48 -3.33
C ILE A 68 -11.62 -11.15 -2.36
N GLU A 69 -12.74 -10.64 -2.88
CA GLU A 69 -13.99 -10.38 -2.15
C GLU A 69 -14.51 -11.63 -1.45
N ASP A 70 -14.62 -12.76 -2.17
CA ASP A 70 -15.13 -14.00 -1.58
C ASP A 70 -14.24 -14.50 -0.45
N LYS A 71 -12.92 -14.29 -0.56
CA LYS A 71 -11.96 -14.62 0.51
C LYS A 71 -12.16 -13.72 1.72
N ILE A 72 -12.31 -12.41 1.51
CA ILE A 72 -12.54 -11.43 2.59
C ILE A 72 -13.80 -11.80 3.38
N ASP A 73 -14.87 -12.11 2.66
CA ASP A 73 -16.16 -12.48 3.26
C ASP A 73 -16.09 -13.81 4.01
N HIS A 74 -15.46 -14.82 3.40
CA HIS A 74 -15.30 -16.13 4.04
C HIS A 74 -14.48 -16.07 5.34
N ASN A 75 -13.45 -15.22 5.37
CA ASN A 75 -12.57 -15.07 6.53
C ASN A 75 -13.01 -13.95 7.49
N LYS A 76 -14.17 -13.30 7.23
CA LYS A 76 -14.78 -12.26 8.08
C LYS A 76 -13.84 -11.08 8.38
N LEU A 77 -13.16 -10.59 7.35
CA LEU A 77 -12.17 -9.52 7.47
C LEU A 77 -12.87 -8.16 7.33
N SER A 78 -13.35 -7.63 8.44
CA SER A 78 -14.20 -6.43 8.46
C SER A 78 -13.47 -5.20 7.93
N LYS A 79 -12.19 -5.02 8.27
CA LYS A 79 -11.38 -3.88 7.82
C LYS A 79 -11.25 -3.85 6.29
N TYR A 80 -10.88 -4.98 5.69
CA TYR A 80 -10.72 -5.06 4.23
C TYR A 80 -12.06 -5.00 3.51
N LYS A 81 -13.15 -5.51 4.12
CA LYS A 81 -14.49 -5.36 3.57
C LYS A 81 -14.95 -3.90 3.56
N ASN A 82 -14.73 -3.16 4.64
CA ASN A 82 -15.21 -1.80 4.79
C ASN A 82 -14.47 -0.80 3.89
N PHE A 83 -13.21 -1.08 3.54
CA PHE A 83 -12.36 -0.21 2.73
C PHE A 83 -11.88 -0.92 1.45
N PHE A 84 -12.72 -1.80 0.90
CA PHE A 84 -12.31 -2.71 -0.17
C PHE A 84 -11.76 -1.99 -1.41
N ASP A 85 -12.44 -0.94 -1.87
CA ASP A 85 -12.05 -0.20 -3.07
C ASP A 85 -10.65 0.44 -2.93
N ASP A 86 -10.37 1.03 -1.77
CA ASP A 86 -9.06 1.61 -1.44
C ASP A 86 -7.95 0.55 -1.40
N TYR A 87 -8.22 -0.60 -0.78
CA TYR A 87 -7.28 -1.73 -0.78
C TYR A 87 -7.05 -2.30 -2.18
N MET A 88 -8.06 -2.35 -3.04
CA MET A 88 -7.94 -2.86 -4.42
C MET A 88 -7.21 -1.89 -5.34
N GLU A 89 -7.41 -0.59 -5.18
CA GLU A 89 -6.64 0.43 -5.90
C GLU A 89 -5.14 0.27 -5.59
N ASN A 90 -4.81 0.22 -4.30
CA ASN A 90 -3.43 0.06 -3.85
C ASN A 90 -2.86 -1.35 -4.09
N TYR A 91 -3.71 -2.39 -4.21
CA TYR A 91 -3.27 -3.74 -4.57
C TYR A 91 -2.58 -3.78 -5.94
N ASN A 92 -3.15 -3.11 -6.94
CA ASN A 92 -2.56 -3.06 -8.28
C ASN A 92 -1.24 -2.29 -8.29
N LEU A 93 -1.13 -1.25 -7.46
CA LEU A 93 0.11 -0.50 -7.26
C LEU A 93 1.20 -1.37 -6.64
N VAL A 94 0.91 -2.08 -5.54
CA VAL A 94 1.84 -3.03 -4.92
C VAL A 94 2.24 -4.11 -5.92
N LYS A 95 1.29 -4.70 -6.64
CA LYS A 95 1.54 -5.73 -7.67
C LYS A 95 2.49 -5.22 -8.77
N SER A 96 2.27 -4.00 -9.26
CA SER A 96 3.11 -3.37 -10.27
C SER A 96 4.54 -3.19 -9.76
N LYS A 97 4.72 -2.67 -8.54
CA LYS A 97 6.05 -2.51 -7.92
C LYS A 97 6.74 -3.84 -7.67
N VAL A 98 6.00 -4.85 -7.20
CA VAL A 98 6.52 -6.22 -7.04
C VAL A 98 7.00 -6.78 -8.38
N ASN A 99 6.22 -6.62 -9.47
CA ASN A 99 6.62 -7.07 -10.80
C ASN A 99 7.92 -6.43 -11.28
N ILE A 100 8.10 -5.13 -11.06
CA ILE A 100 9.35 -4.43 -11.40
C ILE A 100 10.54 -5.05 -10.65
N ILE A 101 10.40 -5.35 -9.35
CA ILE A 101 11.47 -5.98 -8.57
C ILE A 101 11.74 -7.41 -9.06
N ILE A 102 10.71 -8.15 -9.44
CA ILE A 102 10.83 -9.52 -9.97
C ILE A 102 11.64 -9.56 -11.27
N GLU A 103 11.63 -8.51 -12.09
CA GLU A 103 12.47 -8.44 -13.30
C GLU A 103 13.97 -8.59 -12.98
N GLU A 104 14.41 -8.11 -11.80
CA GLU A 104 15.78 -8.23 -11.32
C GLU A 104 15.98 -9.42 -10.36
N ASP A 105 14.97 -9.73 -9.54
CA ASP A 105 14.99 -10.83 -8.58
C ASP A 105 13.69 -11.65 -8.62
N LEU A 106 13.72 -12.71 -9.44
CA LEU A 106 12.59 -13.64 -9.66
C LEU A 106 12.07 -14.31 -8.39
N THR A 107 12.83 -14.27 -7.30
CA THR A 107 12.47 -14.92 -6.04
C THR A 107 11.85 -13.97 -5.02
N PHE A 108 11.92 -12.66 -5.25
CA PHE A 108 11.47 -11.63 -4.31
C PHE A 108 10.04 -11.86 -3.81
N GLU A 109 9.07 -12.06 -4.72
CA GLU A 109 7.66 -12.25 -4.34
C GLU A 109 7.45 -13.48 -3.45
N LYS A 110 8.10 -14.60 -3.78
CA LYS A 110 8.00 -15.81 -2.95
C LYS A 110 8.56 -15.59 -1.56
N ARG A 111 9.66 -14.83 -1.45
CA ARG A 111 10.23 -14.52 -0.13
C ARG A 111 9.37 -13.53 0.65
N LEU A 112 8.79 -12.52 0.00
CA LEU A 112 7.82 -11.59 0.60
C LEU A 112 6.61 -12.34 1.16
N ILE A 113 6.05 -13.25 0.36
CA ILE A 113 4.96 -14.15 0.77
C ILE A 113 5.36 -14.96 1.99
N THR A 114 6.54 -15.59 1.95
CA THR A 114 7.05 -16.44 3.03
C THR A 114 7.25 -15.63 4.32
N TYR A 115 7.79 -14.42 4.21
CA TYR A 115 8.02 -13.53 5.34
C TYR A 115 6.73 -13.19 6.09
N ILE A 116 5.69 -12.74 5.40
CA ILE A 116 4.38 -12.44 6.02
C ILE A 116 3.71 -13.72 6.55
N LYS A 117 3.82 -14.83 5.81
CA LYS A 117 3.28 -16.14 6.24
C LYS A 117 3.91 -16.60 7.56
N ASN A 118 5.22 -16.42 7.74
CA ASN A 118 5.90 -16.76 8.99
C ASN A 118 5.38 -15.93 10.17
N LYS A 119 5.10 -14.64 9.96
CA LYS A 119 4.47 -13.78 10.98
C LYS A 119 3.05 -14.21 11.30
N TYR A 120 2.28 -14.63 10.28
CA TYR A 120 0.97 -15.22 10.49
C TYR A 120 1.04 -16.48 11.35
N ILE A 121 1.93 -17.42 11.02
CA ILE A 121 2.10 -18.67 11.79
C ILE A 121 2.48 -18.36 13.25
N LYS A 122 3.36 -17.38 13.48
CA LYS A 122 3.77 -16.93 14.81
C LYS A 122 2.60 -16.37 15.63
N ASN A 123 1.72 -15.59 15.00
CA ASN A 123 0.57 -14.96 15.64
C ASN A 123 -0.69 -15.85 15.65
N TYR A 124 -0.68 -16.99 14.96
CA TYR A 124 -1.84 -17.85 14.83
C TYR A 124 -2.16 -18.58 16.14
N SER A 125 -3.41 -18.46 16.57
CA SER A 125 -4.00 -19.32 17.58
C SER A 125 -5.41 -19.72 17.16
N LYS A 126 -5.84 -20.92 17.57
CA LYS A 126 -7.07 -21.57 17.10
C LYS A 126 -8.33 -20.73 17.33
N ASP A 127 -8.34 -19.93 18.38
CA ASP A 127 -9.48 -19.13 18.83
C ASP A 127 -9.29 -17.62 18.60
N SER A 128 -8.23 -17.22 17.87
CA SER A 128 -7.93 -15.81 17.63
C SER A 128 -8.74 -15.23 16.48
N ASP A 129 -9.18 -13.98 16.65
CA ASP A 129 -9.80 -13.20 15.59
C ASP A 129 -8.77 -12.93 14.48
N THR A 130 -9.15 -13.22 13.24
CA THR A 130 -8.26 -13.02 12.08
C THR A 130 -7.92 -11.55 11.87
N ASN A 131 -8.80 -10.62 12.26
CA ASN A 131 -8.52 -9.19 12.22
C ASN A 131 -7.42 -8.81 13.22
N ILE A 132 -7.43 -9.38 14.43
CA ILE A 132 -6.37 -9.15 15.44
C ILE A 132 -5.03 -9.68 14.94
N ILE A 133 -5.03 -10.89 14.35
CA ILE A 133 -3.81 -11.45 13.76
C ILE A 133 -3.26 -10.52 12.67
N LEU A 134 -4.12 -9.96 11.82
CA LEU A 134 -3.72 -9.03 10.77
C LEU A 134 -3.10 -7.74 11.34
N ASP A 135 -3.76 -7.13 12.33
CA ASP A 135 -3.24 -5.90 12.94
C ASP A 135 -1.88 -6.17 13.62
N ASN A 136 -1.72 -7.30 14.32
CA ASN A 136 -0.43 -7.70 14.90
C ASN A 136 0.67 -7.87 13.83
N ILE A 137 0.35 -8.49 12.69
CA ILE A 137 1.32 -8.65 11.60
C ILE A 137 1.74 -7.29 11.04
N ILE A 138 0.78 -6.39 10.83
CA ILE A 138 1.05 -5.03 10.35
C ILE A 138 1.99 -4.33 11.34
N GLU A 139 1.67 -4.32 12.62
CA GLU A 139 2.51 -3.71 13.66
C GLU A 139 3.92 -4.31 13.71
N GLU A 140 4.05 -5.64 13.63
CA GLU A 140 5.36 -6.30 13.61
C GLU A 140 6.20 -5.88 12.39
N VAL A 141 5.59 -5.78 11.21
CA VAL A 141 6.29 -5.35 9.98
C VAL A 141 6.70 -3.88 10.10
N GLU A 142 5.81 -3.01 10.59
CA GLU A 142 6.13 -1.61 10.82
C GLU A 142 7.29 -1.43 11.80
N GLN A 143 7.30 -2.19 12.91
CA GLN A 143 8.37 -2.12 13.90
C GLN A 143 9.72 -2.58 13.33
N GLU A 144 9.74 -3.67 12.55
CA GLU A 144 10.97 -4.13 11.89
C GLU A 144 11.49 -3.11 10.89
N LEU A 145 10.61 -2.49 10.09
CA LEU A 145 11.00 -1.42 9.18
C LEU A 145 11.54 -0.21 9.94
N LYS A 146 10.90 0.22 11.03
CA LYS A 146 11.41 1.32 11.89
C LYS A 146 12.80 1.01 12.45
N MET A 147 13.07 -0.25 12.79
CA MET A 147 14.31 -0.65 13.44
C MET A 147 15.47 -0.85 12.46
N TYR A 148 15.18 -1.39 11.27
CA TYR A 148 16.22 -1.88 10.36
C TYR A 148 16.29 -1.13 9.03
N SER A 149 15.39 -0.18 8.78
CA SER A 149 15.39 0.64 7.55
C SER A 149 15.46 2.14 7.89
N LYS A 150 15.76 2.96 6.88
CA LYS A 150 15.77 4.44 7.00
C LYS A 150 14.44 5.06 6.58
N LEU A 151 13.37 4.27 6.57
CA LEU A 151 12.05 4.71 6.13
C LEU A 151 11.44 5.70 7.12
N ASN A 152 10.75 6.70 6.59
CA ASN A 152 10.03 7.66 7.41
C ASN A 152 8.63 7.13 7.78
N LEU A 153 7.91 7.83 8.67
CA LEU A 153 6.59 7.40 9.14
C LEU A 153 5.55 7.34 8.00
N ASP A 154 5.64 8.24 7.02
CA ASP A 154 4.75 8.25 5.86
C ASP A 154 5.01 7.03 4.98
N ASP A 155 6.28 6.63 4.81
CA ASP A 155 6.65 5.40 4.11
C ASP A 155 6.03 4.18 4.80
N ILE A 156 6.17 4.10 6.12
CA ILE A 156 5.71 2.96 6.93
C ILE A 156 4.18 2.83 6.92
N SER A 157 3.45 3.93 6.73
CA SER A 157 1.99 3.90 6.64
C SER A 157 1.46 2.99 5.52
N GLY A 158 2.26 2.72 4.48
CA GLY A 158 1.87 1.83 3.37
C GLY A 158 1.93 0.33 3.68
N VAL A 159 2.41 -0.08 4.86
CA VAL A 159 2.61 -1.51 5.20
C VAL A 159 1.32 -2.32 5.08
N HIS A 160 0.18 -1.76 5.47
CA HIS A 160 -1.10 -2.48 5.40
C HIS A 160 -1.50 -2.88 3.99
N TYR A 161 -1.12 -2.13 2.95
CA TYR A 161 -1.36 -2.49 1.55
C TYR A 161 -0.51 -3.67 1.09
N ILE A 162 0.73 -3.76 1.58
CA ILE A 162 1.63 -4.88 1.27
C ILE A 162 1.16 -6.15 1.96
N VAL A 163 0.73 -6.03 3.23
CA VAL A 163 0.11 -7.14 3.95
C VAL A 163 -1.15 -7.60 3.19
N PHE A 164 -2.04 -6.67 2.81
CA PHE A 164 -3.22 -7.00 1.99
C PHE A 164 -2.87 -7.74 0.70
N TYR A 165 -1.87 -7.25 -0.06
CA TYR A 165 -1.37 -7.89 -1.28
C TYR A 165 -1.00 -9.35 -1.05
N VAL A 166 -0.16 -9.62 -0.04
CA VAL A 166 0.28 -10.99 0.26
C VAL A 166 -0.90 -11.87 0.66
N PHE A 167 -1.80 -11.33 1.48
CA PHE A 167 -2.96 -12.08 1.97
C PHE A 167 -3.97 -12.41 0.85
N ALA A 168 -4.18 -11.52 -0.11
CA ALA A 168 -4.97 -11.79 -1.32
C ALA A 168 -4.35 -12.93 -2.15
N GLN A 169 -3.02 -12.90 -2.33
CA GLN A 169 -2.28 -13.92 -3.08
C GLN A 169 -2.18 -15.28 -2.36
N CYS A 170 -2.15 -15.30 -1.03
CA CYS A 170 -1.78 -16.50 -0.27
C CYS A 170 -2.94 -17.41 0.16
N LYS A 171 -2.62 -18.68 0.45
CA LYS A 171 -3.46 -19.65 1.17
C LYS A 171 -3.65 -19.36 2.66
N ILE A 172 -3.20 -18.20 3.15
CA ILE A 172 -3.41 -17.82 4.56
C ILE A 172 -4.90 -17.66 4.82
N TYR A 173 -5.61 -17.02 3.88
CA TYR A 173 -7.07 -17.05 3.87
C TYR A 173 -7.60 -18.39 3.40
N LYS A 174 -8.53 -18.94 4.19
CA LYS A 174 -9.29 -20.10 3.77
C LYS A 174 -10.05 -19.73 2.52
N LYS A 175 -9.94 -20.56 1.49
CA LYS A 175 -10.75 -20.40 0.30
C LYS A 175 -12.20 -20.73 0.64
N PRO A 176 -13.17 -19.96 0.12
CA PRO A 176 -14.56 -20.38 0.20
C PRO A 176 -14.72 -21.76 -0.46
N PRO A 177 -15.53 -22.66 0.11
CA PRO A 177 -15.82 -23.95 -0.52
C PRO A 177 -16.48 -23.71 -1.88
N ARG A 178 -16.12 -24.50 -2.89
CA ARG A 178 -16.79 -24.45 -4.20
C ARG A 178 -18.28 -24.75 -4.00
N ILE A 179 -19.13 -23.79 -4.34
CA ILE A 179 -20.55 -24.07 -4.55
C ILE A 179 -20.58 -24.85 -5.87
N ASN A 180 -20.75 -26.16 -5.79
CA ASN A 180 -21.13 -26.93 -6.98
C ASN A 180 -22.54 -26.45 -7.36
N LEU A 181 -22.61 -25.58 -8.37
CA LEU A 181 -23.85 -25.28 -9.08
C LEU A 181 -24.26 -26.50 -9.93
#